data_AF-A0A0T6W478-F1
#
_entry.id   AF-A0A0T6W478-F1
#
_cell.length_a   1.000
_cell.length_b   1.000
_cell.length_c   1.000
_cell.angle_alpha   90.00
_cell.angle_beta   90.00
_cell.angle_gamma   90.00
#
_symmetry.space_group_name_H-M   'P 1'
#
loop_
_entity.id
_entity.type
_entity.pdbx_description
1 polymer ?
#
loop_
_entity_poly.entity_id
_entity_poly.type
_entity_poly.pdbx_seq_one_letter_code
_entity_poly.pdbx_strand_id
1 'polypeptide(L)' 'MTDVANKNKKDNEDQKTGSPGVLKIMQSILAGALGVQSDRRRQEDFSSHSPAPYIIAGLLFTAAFVGGLILVVNLVLAGQ' A
#
# COMPACT_ATOMS: atom_id res chain seq x y z
N MET A 1 -6.32 48.27 22.90
CA MET A 1 -7.23 47.86 21.82
C MET A 1 -6.60 48.20 20.48
N THR A 2 -6.22 47.18 19.71
CA THR A 2 -6.21 47.20 18.24
C THR A 2 -6.31 45.75 17.77
N ASP A 3 -7.44 45.46 17.15
CA ASP A 3 -7.68 44.38 16.20
C ASP A 3 -6.59 44.35 15.12
N VAL A 4 -5.95 43.20 14.89
CA VAL A 4 -5.38 42.86 13.59
C VAL A 4 -5.25 41.34 13.44
N ALA A 5 -6.19 40.80 12.66
CA ALA A 5 -5.95 39.87 11.55
C ALA A 5 -5.49 38.44 11.85
N ASN A 6 -6.48 37.54 11.87
CA ASN A 6 -6.67 36.51 10.84
C ASN A 6 -5.41 36.04 10.08
N LYS A 7 -5.00 34.79 10.35
CA LYS A 7 -4.57 33.91 9.26
C LYS A 7 -5.01 32.47 9.53
N ASN A 8 -6.14 32.15 8.93
CA ASN A 8 -6.46 30.81 8.43
C ASN A 8 -5.20 30.04 8.03
N LYS A 9 -4.94 28.90 8.67
CA LYS A 9 -4.36 27.76 7.97
C LYS A 9 -5.11 26.51 8.39
N LYS A 10 -6.00 26.11 7.48
CA LYS A 10 -6.72 24.84 7.45
C LYS A 10 -5.71 23.70 7.35
N ASP A 11 -5.44 23.03 8.45
CA ASP A 11 -4.83 21.70 8.39
C ASP A 11 -5.86 20.76 9.06
N ASN A 12 -6.83 20.32 8.25
CA ASN A 12 -7.81 19.32 8.61
C ASN A 12 -7.09 17.98 8.79
N GLU A 13 -6.80 17.57 10.02
CA GLU A 13 -6.61 16.16 10.34
C GLU A 13 -7.32 15.83 11.64
N ASP A 14 -8.64 15.72 11.53
CA ASP A 14 -9.49 15.05 12.51
C ASP A 14 -9.01 13.59 12.65
N GLN A 15 -8.15 13.37 13.63
CA GLN A 15 -7.93 12.07 14.22
C GLN A 15 -9.20 11.64 14.97
N LYS A 16 -10.17 11.09 14.23
CA LYS A 16 -11.22 10.28 14.84
C LYS A 16 -10.75 8.83 14.94
N THR A 17 -10.56 8.41 16.18
CA THR A 17 -10.49 7.03 16.69
C THR A 17 -11.78 6.24 16.41
N GLY A 18 -12.12 6.07 15.14
CA GLY A 18 -13.14 5.14 14.67
C GLY A 18 -12.50 4.17 13.69
N SER A 19 -12.79 2.86 13.82
CA SER A 19 -12.32 1.83 12.90
C SER A 19 -12.37 2.31 11.46
N PRO A 20 -11.27 2.18 10.69
CA PRO A 20 -11.24 2.64 9.31
C PRO A 20 -12.46 2.09 8.55
N GLY A 21 -13.26 2.98 7.97
CA GLY A 21 -14.41 2.56 7.18
C GLY A 21 -13.96 1.60 6.07
N VAL A 22 -14.83 0.67 5.67
CA VAL A 22 -14.54 -0.36 4.66
C VAL A 22 -13.95 0.24 3.38
N LEU A 23 -14.41 1.43 2.98
CA LEU A 23 -13.88 2.18 1.85
C LEU A 23 -12.41 2.61 2.03
N LYS A 24 -11.99 3.02 3.23
CA LYS A 24 -10.60 3.35 3.53
C LYS A 24 -9.70 2.10 3.49
N ILE A 25 -10.22 0.96 3.95
CA ILE A 25 -9.49 -0.31 3.91
C ILE A 25 -9.29 -0.74 2.45
N MET A 26 -10.34 -0.69 1.62
CA MET A 26 -10.24 -0.96 0.17
C MET A 26 -9.26 -0.02 -0.53
N GLN A 27 -9.31 1.28 -0.24
CA GLN A 27 -8.37 2.26 -0.78
C GLN A 27 -6.93 1.96 -0.35
N SER A 28 -6.70 1.56 0.90
CA SER A 28 -5.38 1.18 1.39
C SER A 28 -4.83 -0.07 0.71
N ILE A 29 -5.68 -1.07 0.45
CA ILE A 29 -5.30 -2.29 -0.28
C ILE A 29 -4.97 -1.96 -1.74
N LEU A 30 -5.80 -1.12 -2.39
CA LEU A 30 -5.57 -0.70 -3.78
C LEU A 30 -4.30 0.15 -3.92
N ALA A 31 -4.07 1.05 -2.97
CA ALA A 31 -2.86 1.84 -2.85
C ALA A 31 -1.61 0.95 -2.68
N GLY A 32 -1.68 -0.06 -1.80
CA GLY A 32 -0.62 -1.04 -1.63
C GLY A 32 -0.37 -1.89 -2.88
N ALA A 33 -1.43 -2.31 -3.57
CA ALA A 33 -1.36 -3.10 -4.79
C ALA A 33 -0.81 -2.31 -5.99
N LEU A 34 -1.07 -1.00 -6.06
CA LEU A 34 -0.51 -0.09 -7.06
C LEU A 34 0.90 0.42 -6.69
N GLY A 35 1.46 -0.02 -5.56
CA GLY A 35 2.83 0.31 -5.16
C GLY A 35 3.01 1.71 -4.54
N VAL A 36 1.93 2.41 -4.19
CA VAL A 36 1.96 3.72 -3.50
C VAL A 36 2.14 3.54 -1.98
N GLN A 37 3.03 2.62 -1.62
CA GLN A 37 3.54 2.51 -0.26
C GLN A 37 4.23 3.84 0.08
N SER A 38 3.82 4.48 1.17
CA SER A 38 4.30 5.82 1.53
C SER A 38 5.83 5.87 1.58
N ASP A 39 6.42 6.99 1.15
CA ASP A 39 7.88 7.18 1.08
C ASP A 39 8.60 6.89 2.39
N ARG A 40 7.87 6.91 3.51
CA ARG A 40 8.36 6.59 4.85
C ARG A 40 8.69 5.09 5.01
N ARG A 41 7.86 4.20 4.43
CA ARG A 41 8.12 2.74 4.38
C ARG A 41 9.27 2.43 3.42
N ARG A 42 9.32 3.10 2.27
CA ARG A 42 10.46 3.01 1.35
C ARG A 42 11.76 3.47 1.99
N GLN A 43 11.77 4.61 2.68
CA GLN A 43 12.98 5.09 3.36
C GLN A 43 13.47 4.09 4.39
N GLU A 44 12.60 3.49 5.19
CA GLU A 44 12.99 2.46 6.17
C GLU A 44 13.52 1.19 5.48
N ASP A 45 12.86 0.75 4.40
CA ASP A 45 13.26 -0.41 3.63
C ASP A 45 14.59 -0.21 2.86
N PHE A 46 14.83 0.99 2.34
CA PHE A 46 16.05 1.37 1.62
C PHE A 46 17.16 1.94 2.53
N SER A 47 16.86 2.23 3.81
CA SER A 47 17.87 2.54 4.84
C SER A 47 18.44 1.27 5.48
N SER A 48 17.83 0.10 5.21
CA SER A 48 18.36 -1.19 5.64
C SER A 48 19.67 -1.51 4.93
N HIS A 49 20.55 -2.23 5.62
CA HIS A 49 21.94 -2.46 5.19
C HIS A 49 22.11 -3.23 3.87
N SER A 50 21.05 -3.83 3.31
CA SER A 50 21.10 -4.55 2.04
C SER A 50 19.72 -4.71 1.38
N PRO A 51 19.60 -4.46 0.05
CA PRO A 51 18.37 -4.67 -0.71
C PRO A 51 18.06 -6.15 -1.00
N ALA A 52 18.98 -7.07 -0.69
CA ALA A 52 18.85 -8.49 -1.03
C ALA A 52 17.56 -9.17 -0.53
N PRO A 53 17.07 -8.93 0.70
CA PRO A 53 15.84 -9.55 1.19
C PRO A 53 14.60 -9.18 0.37
N TYR A 54 14.53 -7.92 -0.09
CA TYR A 54 13.41 -7.43 -0.91
C TYR A 54 13.39 -8.07 -2.29
N ILE A 55 14.56 -8.26 -2.90
CA ILE A 55 14.70 -8.93 -4.20
C ILE A 55 14.26 -10.40 -4.08
N ILE A 56 14.73 -11.11 -3.05
CA ILE A 56 14.37 -12.51 -2.82
C ILE A 56 12.87 -12.64 -2.58
N ALA A 57 12.29 -11.78 -1.72
CA ALA A 57 10.86 -11.77 -1.46
C ALA A 57 10.04 -11.49 -2.74
N GLY A 58 10.46 -10.51 -3.55
CA GLY A 58 9.82 -10.20 -4.82
C GLY A 58 9.89 -11.35 -5.83
N LEU A 59 11.02 -12.05 -5.89
CA LEU A 59 11.21 -13.21 -6.77
C LEU A 59 10.30 -14.38 -6.36
N LEU A 60 10.24 -14.67 -5.06
CA LEU A 60 9.36 -15.71 -4.51
C LEU A 60 7.89 -15.38 -4.75
N PHE A 61 7.49 -14.14 -4.51
CA PHE A 61 6.13 -13.68 -4.80
C PHE A 61 5.78 -13.82 -6.28
N THR A 62 6.68 -13.42 -7.17
CA THR A 62 6.47 -13.52 -8.62
C THR A 62 6.33 -14.97 -9.07
N ALA A 63 7.18 -15.87 -8.57
CA ALA A 63 7.09 -17.29 -8.87
C ALA A 63 5.76 -17.89 -8.39
N ALA A 64 5.32 -17.56 -7.17
CA ALA A 64 4.04 -17.99 -6.64
C ALA A 64 2.85 -17.44 -7.46
N PHE A 65 2.91 -16.17 -7.87
CA PHE A 65 1.88 -15.54 -8.70
C PHE A 65 1.74 -16.23 -10.05
N VAL A 66 2.85 -16.45 -10.76
CA VAL A 66 2.85 -17.16 -12.05
C VAL A 66 2.34 -18.60 -11.88
N GLY A 67 2.77 -19.31 -10.83
CA GLY A 67 2.25 -20.63 -10.51
C GLY A 67 0.73 -20.65 -10.27
N GLY A 68 0.22 -19.64 -9.56
CA GLY A 68 -1.21 -19.42 -9.36
C GLY A 68 -1.97 -19.21 -10.68
N LEU A 69 -1.45 -18.37 -11.57
CA LEU A 69 -2.04 -18.17 -12.90
C LEU A 69 -2.09 -19.47 -13.71
N ILE A 70 -1.01 -20.24 -13.71
CA ILE A 70 -0.95 -21.55 -14.38
C ILE A 70 -2.02 -22.49 -13.81
N LEU A 71 -2.17 -22.55 -12.48
CA LEU A 71 -3.18 -23.39 -11.84
C LEU A 71 -4.60 -22.96 -12.27
N VAL A 72 -4.89 -21.66 -12.26
CA VAL A 72 -6.19 -21.13 -12.69
C VAL A 72 -6.46 -21.48 -14.16
N VAL A 73 -5.48 -21.27 -15.05
CA VAL A 73 -5.61 -21.60 -16.48
C VAL A 73 -5.87 -23.08 -16.67
N ASN A 74 -5.14 -23.95 -15.98
CA ASN A 74 -5.37 -25.40 -16.06
C ASN A 74 -6.75 -25.79 -15.54
N LEU A 75 -7.24 -25.16 -14.47
CA LEU A 75 -8.58 -25.43 -13.93
C LEU A 75 -9.67 -25.00 -14.92
N VAL A 76 -9.48 -23.86 -15.59
CA VAL A 76 -10.40 -23.36 -16.62
C VAL A 76 -10.40 -24.26 -17.84
N LEU A 77 -9.23 -24.69 -18.32
CA LEU A 77 -9.10 -25.58 -19.47
C LEU A 77 -9.62 -26.99 -19.17
N ALA A 78 -9.46 -27.50 -17.94
CA ALA A 78 -10.01 -28.78 -17.53
C ALA A 78 -11.55 -28.79 -17.47
N GLY A 79 -12.17 -27.62 -17.38
CA GLY A 79 -13.62 -27.46 -17.41
C GLY A 79 -14.21 -27.14 -18.79
N GLN A 80 -13.38 -27.03 -19.84
CA GLN A 80 -13.80 -26.91 -21.24
C GLN A 80 -13.74 -28.27 -21.93
#